data_AF-A0A2W5GTU6-F1
#
_entry.id   AF-A0A2W5GTU6-F1
#
_cell.length_a   1.000
_cell.length_b   1.000
_cell.length_c   1.000
_cell.angle_alpha   90.00
_cell.angle_beta   90.00
_cell.angle_gamma   90.00
#
_symmetry.space_group_name_H-M   'P 1'
#
loop_
_entity.id
_entity.type
_entity.pdbx_description
1 polymer ?
#
loop_
_entity_poly.entity_id
_entity_poly.type
_entity_poly.pdbx_seq_one_letter_code
_entity_poly.pdbx_strand_id
1 'polypeptide(L)'
;MKRIILLPIIVLFPFFLWAKDYNASLFSIYADGQTNNTKSIQKAIDFIHENGGGRLVFYVGRYLTGTIFLKSNVTIKLEEGAVLVGASSLYDYNSKNYPKA
;
A
#
# COMPACT_ATOMS: atom_id res chain seq x y z
N MET A 1 -18.67 -43.57 27.84
CA MET A 1 -18.82 -42.17 28.31
C MET A 1 -17.44 -41.56 28.52
N LYS A 2 -16.78 -41.09 27.45
CA LYS A 2 -15.44 -40.49 27.56
C LYS A 2 -15.37 -39.29 26.61
N ARG A 3 -15.16 -38.11 27.21
CA ARG A 3 -14.43 -36.96 26.66
C ARG A 3 -14.99 -36.31 25.39
N ILE A 4 -16.00 -35.45 25.56
CA ILE A 4 -16.37 -34.42 24.56
C ILE A 4 -16.32 -33.03 25.23
N ILE A 5 -15.21 -32.71 25.92
CA ILE A 5 -15.01 -31.38 26.56
C ILE A 5 -13.71 -30.75 26.08
N LEU A 6 -13.44 -30.80 24.77
CA LEU A 6 -12.26 -30.17 24.16
C LEU A 6 -12.62 -29.26 22.98
N LEU A 7 -13.86 -28.73 22.97
CA LEU A 7 -14.40 -27.96 21.85
C LEU A 7 -14.73 -26.46 22.11
N PRO A 8 -14.49 -25.81 23.27
CA PRO A 8 -14.68 -24.35 23.37
C PRO A 8 -13.40 -23.50 23.34
N ILE A 9 -12.21 -24.06 23.06
CA ILE A 9 -10.95 -23.28 23.09
C ILE A 9 -10.60 -22.63 21.73
N ILE A 10 -11.07 -23.17 20.60
CA ILE A 10 -10.76 -22.63 19.26
C ILE A 10 -11.59 -21.38 18.91
N VAL A 11 -12.71 -21.13 19.59
CA VAL A 11 -13.64 -20.03 19.25
C VAL A 11 -13.22 -18.67 19.84
N LEU A 12 -12.23 -18.63 20.74
CA LEU A 12 -11.84 -17.43 21.48
C LEU A 12 -10.50 -16.82 21.05
N PHE A 13 -9.93 -17.21 19.92
CA PHE A 13 -8.75 -16.52 19.36
C PHE A 13 -9.26 -15.36 18.48
N PRO A 14 -9.28 -14.10 18.95
CA PRO A 14 -9.61 -12.99 18.08
C PRO A 14 -8.56 -12.97 16.97
N PHE A 15 -9.01 -13.13 15.73
CA PHE A 15 -8.19 -12.86 14.56
C PHE A 15 -7.91 -11.36 14.57
N PHE A 16 -6.77 -10.97 15.14
CA PHE A 16 -6.26 -9.62 15.00
C PHE A 16 -5.91 -9.42 13.52
N LEU A 17 -6.86 -8.91 12.75
CA LEU A 17 -6.64 -8.45 11.37
C LEU A 17 -5.90 -7.11 11.43
N TRP A 18 -4.60 -7.16 11.71
CA TRP A 18 -3.74 -6.00 11.51
C TRP A 18 -3.29 -5.93 10.06
N ALA A 19 -3.64 -4.84 9.40
CA ALA A 19 -3.07 -4.52 8.10
C ALA A 19 -1.57 -4.26 8.30
N LYS A 20 -0.74 -5.06 7.62
CA LYS A 20 0.72 -4.93 7.70
C LYS A 20 1.16 -3.60 7.11
N ASP A 21 2.07 -2.92 7.80
CA ASP A 21 2.63 -1.65 7.35
C ASP A 21 3.90 -1.85 6.53
N TYR A 22 3.93 -1.13 5.42
CA TYR A 22 5.03 -1.08 4.49
C TYR A 22 5.46 0.37 4.33
N ASN A 23 6.61 0.73 4.90
CA ASN A 23 7.14 2.08 4.78
C ASN A 23 7.57 2.36 3.33
N ALA A 24 7.11 3.48 2.76
CA ALA A 24 7.41 3.86 1.39
C ALA A 24 8.92 3.95 1.12
N SER A 25 9.72 4.39 2.11
CA SER A 25 11.18 4.49 2.00
C SER A 25 11.89 3.16 1.68
N LEU A 26 11.26 2.02 1.98
CA LEU A 26 11.80 0.69 1.65
C LEU A 26 11.70 0.33 0.17
N PHE A 27 10.92 1.10 -0.61
CA PHE A 27 10.67 0.86 -2.04
C PHE A 27 11.37 1.88 -2.94
N SER A 28 12.43 2.54 -2.46
CA SER A 28 13.11 3.61 -3.19
C SER A 28 12.14 4.73 -3.61
N ILE A 29 11.27 5.12 -2.68
CA ILE A 29 10.35 6.25 -2.79
C ILE A 29 10.93 7.42 -1.98
N TYR A 30 11.17 8.54 -2.65
CA TYR A 30 11.86 9.70 -2.10
C TYR A 30 10.89 10.87 -1.87
N ALA A 31 11.04 11.56 -0.73
CA ALA A 31 10.14 12.61 -0.26
C ALA A 31 10.64 14.03 -0.58
N ASP A 32 11.46 14.17 -1.64
CA ASP A 32 12.18 15.40 -2.01
C ASP A 32 11.38 16.37 -2.90
N GLY A 33 10.16 15.99 -3.30
CA GLY A 33 9.30 16.74 -4.21
C GLY A 33 9.78 16.83 -5.66
N GLN A 34 10.88 16.16 -6.02
CA GLN A 34 11.54 16.26 -7.33
C GLN A 34 11.66 14.90 -8.02
N THR A 35 11.96 13.84 -7.26
CA THR A 35 12.12 12.49 -7.79
C THR A 35 10.76 11.93 -8.22
N ASN A 36 10.65 11.50 -9.48
CA ASN A 36 9.44 10.85 -9.98
C ASN A 36 9.33 9.43 -9.37
N ASN A 37 8.41 9.28 -8.43
CA ASN A 37 8.21 8.04 -7.66
C ASN A 37 7.20 7.08 -8.30
N THR A 38 6.61 7.40 -9.45
CA THR A 38 5.47 6.66 -10.02
C THR A 38 5.73 5.16 -10.13
N LYS A 39 6.89 4.78 -10.69
CA LYS A 39 7.27 3.36 -10.85
C LYS A 39 7.52 2.68 -9.51
N SER A 40 8.18 3.37 -8.57
CA SER A 40 8.47 2.85 -7.24
C SER A 40 7.19 2.62 -6.44
N ILE A 41 6.25 3.57 -6.48
CA ILE A 41 4.93 3.47 -5.83
C ILE A 41 4.13 2.33 -6.45
N GLN A 42 4.10 2.20 -7.77
CA GLN A 42 3.40 1.09 -8.42
C GLN A 42 3.97 -0.27 -8.02
N LYS A 43 5.30 -0.41 -8.01
CA LYS A 43 5.98 -1.63 -7.56
C LYS A 43 5.66 -1.95 -6.09
N ALA A 44 5.58 -0.94 -5.24
CA ALA A 44 5.20 -1.11 -3.84
C ALA A 44 3.75 -1.63 -3.71
N ILE A 45 2.81 -1.04 -4.45
CA ILE A 45 1.41 -1.48 -4.48
C ILE A 45 1.32 -2.94 -4.96
N ASP A 46 2.01 -3.27 -6.04
CA ASP A 46 2.02 -4.63 -6.61
C ASP A 46 2.53 -5.64 -5.59
N PHE A 47 3.68 -5.35 -4.96
CA PHE A 47 4.26 -6.19 -3.93
C PHE A 47 3.34 -6.38 -2.72
N ILE A 48 2.72 -5.31 -2.22
CA ILE A 48 1.81 -5.39 -1.06
C ILE A 48 0.59 -6.24 -1.41
N HIS A 49 0.01 -6.03 -2.59
CA HIS A 49 -1.11 -6.83 -3.08
C HIS A 49 -0.77 -8.33 -3.16
N GLU A 50 0.37 -8.66 -3.78
CA GLU A 50 0.86 -10.04 -3.92
C GLU A 50 1.13 -10.71 -2.56
N ASN A 51 1.45 -9.92 -1.53
CA ASN A 51 1.67 -10.39 -0.17
C ASN A 51 0.39 -10.44 0.69
N GLY A 52 -0.80 -10.36 0.07
CA GLY A 52 -2.08 -10.47 0.78
C GLY A 52 -2.66 -9.15 1.28
N GLY A 53 -2.02 -8.01 0.95
CA GLY A 53 -2.51 -6.67 1.28
C GLY A 53 -1.78 -6.02 2.46
N GLY A 54 -2.16 -4.78 2.75
CA GLY A 54 -1.53 -3.95 3.78
C GLY A 54 -1.63 -2.46 3.49
N ARG A 55 -0.84 -1.68 4.23
CA ARG A 55 -0.78 -0.22 4.12
C ARG A 55 0.59 0.21 3.61
N LEU A 56 0.61 0.96 2.51
CA LEU A 56 1.80 1.68 2.05
C LEU A 56 1.83 3.04 2.78
N VAL A 57 2.77 3.21 3.69
CA VAL A 57 2.84 4.35 4.61
C VAL A 57 3.85 5.38 4.12
N PHE A 58 3.38 6.61 3.89
CA PHE A 58 4.17 7.77 3.54
C PHE A 58 4.28 8.68 4.77
N TYR A 59 5.51 8.99 5.17
CA TYR A 59 5.79 9.94 6.25
C TYR A 59 5.90 11.36 5.70
N VAL A 60 6.20 12.32 6.58
CA VAL A 60 6.38 13.73 6.24
C VAL A 60 7.27 13.93 5.00
N GLY A 61 6.79 14.76 4.07
CA GLY A 61 7.52 15.13 2.86
C GLY A 61 6.65 15.13 1.60
N ARG A 62 7.28 15.40 0.46
CA ARG A 62 6.59 15.59 -0.84
C ARG A 62 7.00 14.50 -1.82
N TYR A 63 6.03 13.76 -2.34
CA TYR A 63 6.27 12.63 -3.22
C TYR A 63 5.72 12.93 -4.61
N LEU A 64 6.60 13.29 -5.54
CA LEU A 64 6.20 13.55 -6.92
C LEU A 64 5.79 12.23 -7.61
N THR A 65 4.59 12.19 -8.18
CA THR A 65 4.05 11.01 -8.85
C THR A 65 3.08 11.38 -9.98
N GLY A 66 3.05 10.55 -11.01
CA GLY A 66 1.99 10.52 -12.02
C GLY A 66 0.85 9.59 -11.59
N THR A 67 0.14 9.02 -12.56
CA THR A 67 -0.93 8.04 -12.29
C THR A 67 -0.39 6.80 -11.59
N ILE A 68 -1.01 6.44 -10.47
CA ILE A 68 -0.79 5.18 -9.76
C ILE A 68 -2.09 4.37 -9.77
N PHE A 69 -1.96 3.06 -9.90
CA PHE A 69 -3.11 2.16 -9.94
C PHE A 69 -3.17 1.35 -8.65
N LEU A 70 -4.18 1.65 -7.83
CA LEU A 70 -4.40 0.93 -6.59
C LEU A 70 -4.92 -0.48 -6.88
N LYS A 71 -4.49 -1.45 -6.08
CA LYS A 71 -4.94 -2.85 -6.15
C LYS A 71 -5.75 -3.24 -4.93
N SER A 72 -6.53 -4.31 -5.05
CA SER A 72 -7.31 -4.87 -3.93
C SER A 72 -6.43 -5.11 -2.71
N ASN A 73 -6.98 -4.85 -1.53
CA ASN A 73 -6.32 -5.04 -0.22
C ASN A 73 -5.11 -4.12 0.03
N VAL A 74 -4.84 -3.11 -0.81
CA VAL A 74 -3.79 -2.12 -0.58
C VAL A 74 -4.40 -0.79 -0.15
N THR A 75 -3.92 -0.24 0.95
CA THR A 75 -4.27 1.11 1.43
C THR A 75 -3.08 2.04 1.30
N ILE A 76 -3.28 3.24 0.78
CA ILE A 76 -2.29 4.32 0.87
C ILE A 76 -2.55 5.11 2.14
N LYS A 77 -1.55 5.19 3.02
CA LYS A 77 -1.61 5.93 4.26
C LYS A 77 -0.65 7.11 4.17
N LEU A 78 -1.19 8.32 4.17
CA LEU A 78 -0.43 9.55 4.32
C LEU A 78 -0.46 9.91 5.80
N GLU A 79 0.71 9.93 6.43
CA GLU A 79 0.85 10.50 7.77
C GLU A 79 0.85 12.03 7.71
N GLU A 80 0.79 12.67 8.87
CA GLU A 80 0.80 14.13 8.97
C GLU A 80 2.02 14.72 8.23
N GLY A 81 1.76 15.72 7.37
CA GLY A 81 2.79 16.36 6.55
C GLY A 81 3.24 15.59 5.31
N ALA A 82 2.70 14.40 5.04
CA ALA A 82 2.94 13.68 3.79
C ALA A 82 2.04 14.22 2.66
N VAL A 83 2.62 14.48 1.49
CA VAL A 83 1.89 15.03 0.33
C VAL A 83 2.26 14.26 -0.94
N LEU A 84 1.27 13.69 -1.62
CA LEU A 84 1.45 13.25 -3.01
C LEU A 84 1.32 14.46 -3.93
N VAL A 85 2.36 14.72 -4.71
CA VAL A 85 2.42 15.85 -5.64
C VAL A 85 2.20 15.31 -7.05
N GLY A 86 1.16 15.77 -7.72
CA GLY A 86 0.93 15.41 -9.12
C GLY A 86 2.07 15.93 -10.01
N ALA A 87 2.59 15.07 -10.89
CA ALA A 87 3.53 15.46 -11.92
C ALA A 87 2.95 16.58 -12.82
N SER A 88 3.80 17.45 -13.36
CA SER A 88 3.38 18.55 -14.23
C SER A 88 3.22 18.14 -15.70
N SER A 89 3.78 17.00 -16.10
CA SER A 89 3.72 16.50 -17.47
C SER A 89 2.43 15.71 -17.70
N LEU A 90 1.69 16.06 -18.76
CA LEU A 90 0.50 15.30 -19.18
C LEU A 90 0.82 13.84 -19.53
N TYR A 91 2.05 13.55 -19.96
CA TYR A 91 2.48 12.19 -20.31
C TYR A 91 2.54 11.25 -19.09
N ASP A 92 2.67 11.80 -17.87
CA ASP A 92 2.67 11.03 -16.63
C ASP A 92 1.26 10.58 -16.20
N TYR A 93 0.20 11.03 -16.89
CA TYR A 93 -1.20 10.69 -16.62
C TYR A 93 -1.83 9.73 -17.64
N ASN A 94 -1.00 8.92 -18.30
CA ASN A 94 -1.49 8.04 -19.37
C ASN A 94 -2.24 6.81 -18.83
N SER A 95 -3.56 6.78 -19.01
CA SER A 95 -4.43 5.66 -18.62
C SER A 95 -4.29 4.42 -19.50
N LYS A 96 -3.56 4.48 -20.63
CA LYS A 96 -3.37 3.32 -21.52
C LYS A 96 -2.63 2.15 -20.87
N ASN A 97 -1.90 2.41 -19.79
CA ASN A 97 -1.20 1.38 -19.01
C ASN A 97 -2.08 0.74 -17.91
N TYR A 98 -3.38 1.06 -17.86
CA TYR A 98 -4.32 0.39 -16.96
C TYR A 98 -4.43 -1.09 -17.34
N PRO A 99 -4.10 -2.05 -16.44
CA PRO A 99 -4.46 -3.44 -16.66
C PRO A 99 -5.99 -3.52 -16.68
N LYS A 100 -6.55 -3.82 -17.86
CA LYS A 100 -7.99 -4.05 -17.98
C LYS A 100 -8.37 -5.21 -17.04
N ALA A 101 -9.39 -4.97 -16.23
CA ALA A 101 -10.00 -5.97 -15.35
C ALA A 101 -10.49 -7.18 -16.14
#